data_AF-A0A165V7C2-F1
#
_entry.id   AF-A0A165V7C2-F1
#
_cell.length_a   1.000
_cell.length_b   1.000
_cell.length_c   1.000
_cell.angle_alpha   90.00
_cell.angle_beta   90.00
_cell.angle_gamma   90.00
#
_symmetry.space_group_name_H-M   'P 1'
#
loop_
_entity.id
_entity.type
_entity.pdbx_description
1 polymer ?
#
loop_
_entity_poly.entity_id
_entity_poly.type
_entity_poly.pdbx_seq_one_letter_code
_entity_poly.pdbx_strand_id
1 'polypeptide(L)'
;MVHAQFQFFEQMFGQGHQHQQQQQQQRGSSTSQWTANADIVPCPEYLCPETLVCVSNPLDCPCPDVQDVKCLIPDTLDKGSATVLCVRGSEGCAEAERLMRKR
;
A
#
# COMPACT_ATOMS: atom_id res chain seq x y z
N MET A 1 -32.43 -13.51 26.52
CA MET A 1 -31.56 -12.44 25.98
C MET A 1 -30.34 -12.35 26.89
N VAL A 2 -29.16 -12.70 26.40
CA VAL A 2 -27.90 -12.60 27.16
C VAL A 2 -27.12 -11.43 26.58
N HIS A 3 -26.92 -10.40 27.40
CA HIS A 3 -26.14 -9.21 27.07
C HIS A 3 -24.69 -9.46 27.49
N ALA A 4 -23.78 -9.58 26.52
CA ALA A 4 -22.36 -9.68 26.82
C ALA A 4 -21.83 -8.28 27.21
N GLN A 5 -21.61 -8.06 28.49
CA GLN A 5 -21.04 -6.82 29.02
C GLN A 5 -19.51 -6.97 29.05
N PHE A 6 -18.82 -6.37 28.08
CA PHE A 6 -17.35 -6.44 27.99
C PHE A 6 -16.71 -5.28 28.76
N GLN A 7 -16.58 -5.43 30.08
CA GLN A 7 -15.86 -4.46 30.94
C GLN A 7 -14.36 -4.35 30.64
N PHE A 8 -13.83 -5.21 29.76
CA PHE A 8 -12.44 -5.17 29.32
C PHE A 8 -12.11 -3.92 28.48
N PHE A 9 -13.04 -3.50 27.60
CA PHE A 9 -12.76 -2.37 26.72
C PHE A 9 -12.68 -1.04 27.48
N GLU A 10 -13.46 -0.86 28.56
CA GLU A 10 -13.44 0.38 29.34
C GLU A 10 -12.07 0.65 30.01
N GLN A 11 -11.35 -0.40 30.43
CA GLN A 11 -10.02 -0.23 31.04
C GLN A 11 -8.93 0.11 30.02
N MET A 12 -9.07 -0.33 28.76
CA MET A 12 -8.08 -0.03 27.72
C MET A 12 -8.20 1.42 27.21
N PHE A 13 -9.40 2.00 27.21
CA PHE A 13 -9.62 3.39 26.76
C PHE A 13 -9.60 4.42 27.89
N GLY A 14 -9.59 4.00 29.15
CA GLY A 14 -9.85 4.86 30.30
C GLY A 14 -8.63 5.47 31.01
N GLN A 15 -7.40 4.98 30.81
CA GLN A 15 -6.28 5.51 31.61
C GLN A 15 -4.91 5.37 30.95
N GLY A 16 -4.39 6.52 30.52
CA GLY A 16 -2.96 6.85 30.55
C GLY A 16 -2.08 6.19 29.49
N HIS A 17 -1.71 6.95 28.45
CA HIS A 17 -0.32 7.06 27.99
C HIS A 17 -0.11 8.36 27.23
N GLN A 18 0.32 9.41 27.96
CA GLN A 18 1.19 10.42 27.40
C GLN A 18 2.60 9.80 27.24
N HIS A 19 3.26 10.19 26.15
CA HIS A 19 4.67 9.98 25.79
C HIS A 19 5.08 8.68 25.06
N GLN A 20 5.79 8.94 23.97
CA GLN A 20 6.67 8.07 23.17
C GLN A 20 6.00 7.06 22.22
N GLN A 21 5.73 7.53 20.99
CA GLN A 21 6.25 6.96 19.73
C GLN A 21 5.58 7.67 18.54
N GLN A 22 6.15 8.78 18.08
CA GLN A 22 5.83 9.36 16.75
C GLN A 22 7.06 9.30 15.84
N GLN A 23 7.60 8.09 15.68
CA GLN A 23 8.55 7.76 14.61
C GLN A 23 8.19 6.45 13.90
N GLN A 24 6.95 5.99 14.00
CA GLN A 24 6.41 5.15 12.93
C GLN A 24 6.05 6.09 11.79
N GLN A 25 6.96 6.16 10.82
CA GLN A 25 6.68 6.59 9.47
C GLN A 25 5.31 6.07 9.09
N GLN A 26 4.37 7.01 8.95
CA GLN A 26 3.07 6.74 8.38
C GLN A 26 3.30 6.22 6.96
N ARG A 27 3.49 4.90 6.81
CA ARG A 27 2.76 4.19 5.76
C ARG A 27 1.29 4.23 6.15
N GLY A 28 0.71 5.44 6.19
CA GLY A 28 -0.73 5.58 6.32
C GLY A 28 -1.31 4.71 5.22
N SER A 29 -2.20 3.79 5.58
CA SER A 29 -2.76 2.81 4.64
C SER A 29 -3.08 3.55 3.34
N SER A 30 -2.40 3.19 2.24
CA SER A 30 -2.40 3.98 1.00
C SER A 30 -3.83 4.26 0.52
N THR A 31 -4.75 3.35 0.82
CA THR A 31 -6.19 3.49 0.62
C THR A 31 -6.80 4.71 1.30
N SER A 32 -6.41 5.06 2.53
CA SER A 32 -7.00 6.16 3.30
C SER A 32 -6.68 7.52 2.69
N GLN A 33 -5.43 7.71 2.26
CA GLN A 33 -5.00 8.96 1.62
C GLN A 33 -5.55 9.07 0.20
N TRP A 34 -5.63 7.95 -0.52
CA TRP A 34 -6.22 7.95 -1.86
C TRP A 34 -7.68 8.37 -1.85
N THR A 35 -8.52 7.75 -1.01
CA THR A 35 -9.95 8.09 -0.90
C THR A 35 -10.17 9.58 -0.57
N ALA A 36 -9.28 10.19 0.22
CA ALA A 36 -9.40 11.60 0.57
C ALA A 36 -9.01 12.56 -0.57
N ASN A 37 -8.17 12.13 -1.52
CA ASN A 37 -7.58 13.01 -2.52
C ASN A 37 -7.96 12.66 -3.97
N ALA A 38 -8.52 11.48 -4.23
CA ALA A 38 -8.82 11.02 -5.59
C ALA A 38 -9.78 11.95 -6.34
N ASP A 39 -10.78 12.49 -5.64
CA ASP A 39 -11.81 13.35 -6.25
C ASP A 39 -11.30 14.76 -6.58
N ILE A 40 -10.21 15.21 -5.96
CA ILE A 40 -9.67 16.58 -6.15
C ILE A 40 -8.49 16.61 -7.12
N VAL A 41 -7.91 15.47 -7.47
CA VAL A 41 -6.82 15.38 -8.44
C VAL A 41 -7.40 15.16 -9.84
N PRO A 42 -7.32 16.14 -10.75
CA PRO A 42 -7.81 15.96 -12.11
C PRO A 42 -6.94 14.94 -12.85
N CYS A 43 -7.49 13.77 -13.13
CA CYS A 43 -6.84 12.72 -13.89
C CYS A 43 -7.82 12.08 -14.89
N PRO A 44 -7.63 12.25 -16.21
CA PRO A 44 -8.51 11.66 -17.22
C PRO A 44 -8.29 10.15 -17.44
N GLU A 45 -7.13 9.64 -17.00
CA GLU A 45 -6.71 8.25 -17.21
C GLU A 45 -6.63 7.50 -15.87
N TYR A 46 -5.46 7.04 -15.46
CA TYR A 46 -5.28 6.27 -14.23
C TYR A 46 -4.56 7.08 -13.15
N LEU A 47 -5.20 7.23 -11.99
CA LEU A 47 -4.61 7.89 -10.84
C LEU A 47 -3.93 6.87 -9.92
N CYS A 48 -2.60 6.95 -9.81
CA CYS A 48 -1.81 6.02 -9.00
C CYS A 48 -2.22 6.04 -7.52
N PRO A 49 -2.60 4.89 -6.91
CA PRO A 49 -3.11 4.84 -5.55
C PRO A 49 -2.16 5.36 -4.47
N GLU A 50 -0.86 5.15 -4.67
CA GLU A 50 0.14 5.43 -3.65
C GLU A 50 0.83 6.79 -3.83
N THR A 51 0.87 7.30 -5.06
CA THR A 51 1.63 8.51 -5.41
C THR A 51 0.76 9.66 -5.91
N LEU A 52 -0.52 9.41 -6.21
CA LEU A 52 -1.46 10.38 -6.79
C LEU A 52 -0.98 10.99 -8.11
N VAL A 53 -0.07 10.31 -8.82
CA VAL A 53 0.36 10.69 -10.16
C VAL A 53 -0.66 10.18 -11.18
N CYS A 54 -1.05 11.03 -12.11
CA CYS A 54 -1.88 10.63 -13.24
C CYS A 54 -1.02 10.05 -14.36
N VAL A 55 -1.34 8.83 -14.79
CA VAL A 55 -0.60 8.08 -15.82
C VAL A 55 -1.56 7.38 -16.79
N SER A 56 -1.04 6.93 -17.94
CA SER A 56 -1.86 6.27 -18.96
C SER A 56 -2.22 4.83 -18.64
N ASN A 57 -1.31 4.07 -18.01
CA ASN A 57 -1.58 2.69 -17.61
C ASN A 57 -1.16 2.46 -16.15
N PRO A 58 -1.82 1.54 -15.41
CA PRO A 58 -1.40 1.19 -14.05
C PRO A 58 0.07 0.76 -13.93
N LEU A 59 0.64 0.17 -14.99
CA LEU A 59 2.06 -0.23 -15.06
C LEU A 59 3.03 0.96 -15.03
N ASP A 60 2.55 2.16 -15.38
CA ASP A 60 3.34 3.38 -15.46
C ASP A 60 3.48 4.05 -14.09
N CYS A 61 2.76 3.59 -13.06
CA CYS A 61 2.86 4.16 -11.72
C CYS A 61 4.29 4.09 -11.16
N PRO A 62 4.81 5.20 -10.62
CA PRO A 62 6.13 5.22 -9.99
C PRO A 62 6.06 4.62 -8.58
N CYS A 63 7.21 4.14 -8.09
CA CYS A 63 7.32 3.76 -6.69
C CYS A 63 7.23 4.99 -5.77
N PRO A 64 6.53 4.89 -4.63
CA PRO A 64 6.38 6.04 -3.71
C PRO A 64 7.71 6.50 -3.11
N ASP A 65 8.60 5.56 -2.82
CA ASP A 65 9.95 5.85 -2.33
C ASP A 65 10.93 5.79 -3.51
N VAL A 66 11.71 6.86 -3.67
CA VAL A 66 12.72 7.01 -4.73
C VAL A 66 13.88 6.04 -4.60
N GLN A 67 14.06 5.41 -3.44
CA GLN A 67 15.07 4.39 -3.20
C GLN A 67 14.58 2.98 -3.56
N ASP A 68 13.28 2.82 -3.82
CA ASP A 68 12.70 1.55 -4.21
C ASP A 68 12.74 1.38 -5.73
N VAL A 69 12.97 0.15 -6.17
CA VAL A 69 13.00 -0.22 -7.58
C VAL A 69 11.65 -0.77 -7.99
N LYS A 70 11.14 -0.31 -9.14
CA LYS A 70 9.91 -0.82 -9.75
C LYS A 70 10.18 -2.15 -10.46
N CYS A 71 9.51 -3.20 -10.01
CA CYS A 71 9.49 -4.52 -10.63
C CYS A 71 8.17 -4.73 -11.37
N LEU A 72 8.22 -5.36 -12.54
CA LEU A 72 7.04 -5.83 -13.27
C LEU A 72 7.02 -7.35 -13.20
N ILE A 73 6.06 -7.91 -12.47
CA ILE A 73 5.88 -9.34 -12.38
C ILE A 73 4.83 -9.76 -13.41
N PRO A 74 5.21 -10.42 -14.52
CA PRO A 74 4.25 -10.80 -15.56
C PRO A 74 3.23 -11.78 -15.00
N ASP A 75 1.97 -11.62 -15.42
CA ASP A 75 0.94 -12.60 -15.13
C ASP A 75 1.19 -13.88 -15.93
N THR A 76 0.96 -15.03 -15.31
CA THR A 76 1.19 -16.34 -15.96
C THR A 76 0.09 -16.72 -16.94
N LEU A 77 -1.12 -16.21 -16.73
CA LEU A 77 -2.31 -16.47 -17.53
C LEU A 77 -2.47 -15.43 -18.65
N ASP A 78 -2.11 -14.17 -18.37
CA ASP A 78 -2.18 -13.09 -19.34
C ASP A 78 -0.80 -12.46 -19.58
N LYS A 79 -0.17 -12.88 -20.69
CA LYS A 79 1.18 -12.42 -21.08
C LYS A 79 1.24 -10.92 -21.41
N GLY A 80 0.10 -10.23 -21.52
CA GLY A 80 0.02 -8.79 -21.74
C GLY A 80 -0.07 -7.96 -20.46
N SER A 81 -0.28 -8.59 -19.30
CA SER A 81 -0.40 -7.88 -18.02
C SER A 81 0.71 -8.24 -17.03
N ALA A 82 0.93 -7.33 -16.10
CA ALA A 82 1.91 -7.48 -15.04
C ALA A 82 1.42 -6.85 -13.74
N THR A 83 1.88 -7.39 -12.62
CA THR A 83 1.75 -6.75 -11.31
C THR A 83 2.95 -5.86 -11.07
N VAL A 84 2.71 -4.59 -10.70
CA VAL A 84 3.78 -3.67 -10.28
C VAL A 84 4.10 -3.91 -8.81
N LEU A 85 5.38 -4.08 -8.50
CA LEU A 85 5.87 -4.20 -7.13
C LEU A 85 7.05 -3.25 -6.90
N CYS A 86 7.05 -2.53 -5.78
CA CYS A 86 8.17 -1.71 -5.35
C CYS A 86 8.96 -2.44 -4.27
N VAL A 87 10.27 -2.59 -4.50
CA VAL A 87 11.17 -3.32 -3.59
C VAL A 87 12.41 -2.50 -3.25
N ARG A 88 12.93 -2.70 -2.04
CA ARG A 88 14.19 -2.09 -1.61
C ARG A 88 15.37 -3.02 -1.91
N GLY A 89 16.40 -2.47 -2.54
CA GLY A 89 17.63 -3.20 -2.86
C GLY A 89 17.58 -3.92 -4.21
N SER A 90 18.76 -4.31 -4.71
CA SER A 90 18.94 -4.80 -6.08
C SER A 90 18.42 -6.22 -6.34
N GLU A 91 18.22 -7.04 -5.30
CA GLU A 91 17.78 -8.44 -5.44
C GLU A 91 16.26 -8.64 -5.25
N GLY A 92 15.54 -7.59 -4.84
CA GLY A 92 14.12 -7.70 -4.48
C GLY A 92 13.23 -8.18 -5.64
N CYS A 93 13.49 -7.73 -6.88
CA CYS A 93 12.68 -8.13 -8.03
C CYS A 93 12.86 -9.62 -8.36
N ALA A 94 14.11 -10.10 -8.35
CA ALA A 94 14.43 -11.49 -8.66
C ALA A 94 13.79 -12.46 -7.64
N GLU A 95 13.81 -12.09 -6.37
CA GLU A 95 13.15 -12.87 -5.31
C GLU A 95 11.63 -12.88 -5.46
N ALA A 96 11.01 -11.72 -5.72
CA ALA A 96 9.57 -11.63 -5.95
C ALA A 96 9.11 -12.48 -7.14
N GLU A 97 9.84 -12.41 -8.26
CA GLU A 97 9.57 -13.28 -9.42
C GLU A 97 9.71 -14.77 -9.08
N ARG A 98 10.76 -15.13 -8.31
CA ARG A 98 10.99 -16.52 -7.90
C ARG A 98 9.84 -17.04 -7.02
N LEU A 99 9.29 -16.22 -6.14
CA LEU A 99 8.16 -16.59 -5.28
C LEU A 99 6.88 -16.78 -6.10
N MET A 100 6.64 -15.93 -7.08
CA MET A 100 5.44 -16.00 -7.92
C MET A 100 5.43 -17.23 -8.85
N ARG A 101 6.59 -17.68 -9.32
CA ARG A 101 6.74 -18.92 -10.11
C ARG A 101 6.54 -20.21 -9.31
N LYS A 102 6.57 -20.17 -7.97
CA LYS A 102 6.42 -21.35 -7.10
C LYS A 102 4.96 -21.68 -6.76
N ARG A 103 4.01 -20.87 -7.22
CA ARG A 103 2.57 -21.09 -6.99
C ARG A 103 1.95 -22.03 -8.01
#